data_AF-A0A8X7SST4-F1
#
_entry.id   AF-A0A8X7SST4-F1
#
_cell.length_a   1.000
_cell.length_b   1.000
_cell.length_c   1.000
_cell.angle_alpha   90.00
_cell.angle_beta   90.00
_cell.angle_gamma   90.00
#
_symmetry.space_group_name_H-M   'P 1'
#
loop_
_entity.id
_entity.type
_entity.pdbx_description
1 polymer ?
#
loop_
_entity_poly.entity_id
_entity_poly.type
_entity_poly.pdbx_seq_one_letter_code
_entity_poly.pdbx_strand_id
1 'polypeptide(L)'
;MAPIVLSLQIDQPVPVYGSADLAFTPSIMMPHHSLHAPLSPSHSLSFDHSSFQPSLALHTTVLYDVSSSSFSTFYPSLSISFSAASVSPSSLAEASPVSVSSLATSSRAPAASGSTSPLPQAPTASRVSSRPLRAQPSTVAPLAPARTTRRRSAATKRLHQAARAVLPGSPLSAARAEALAAEDVLLLMGPLPEQVSERWARLLPADRWRLQVALSCSVAVSTLKKYASGVRVFLRWCDANDVPLIERLPTSEPALLRFFMTELDEFRASTQSKRRSALELWHKIHGFPFNIDDDTCQCLGRAAKILQPEPLPSRDPVRLDDLRIIRAALNVNSDRAHAAVWACVSFAFFGLARLGELTVESHKPEVLSALRSLRSHWTLRSESGSVAPTVVLHLPQDKVQGTDGSDLIAARQAPSPDLCPVAAVQFHLRANEAVPASAGAFAYIDKNGRVREMTSDFCTTTVNRALQAAGRPTITGHCFRIGGTTFYLAAGVPDIDIRRHGRWASDAYLIYLRRLYVSAGRIFADVDPTHG
;
A
#
# COMPACT_ATOMS: atom_id res chain seq x y z
N MET A 1 -41.67 20.96 48.10
CA MET A 1 -41.53 22.16 48.94
C MET A 1 -40.61 23.14 48.23
N ALA A 2 -41.14 24.30 47.87
CA ALA A 2 -40.44 25.49 47.40
C ALA A 2 -40.98 26.68 48.25
N PRO A 3 -40.56 27.95 48.11
CA PRO A 3 -39.36 28.55 47.49
C PRO A 3 -38.72 29.66 48.39
N ILE A 4 -37.64 30.31 47.93
CA ILE A 4 -37.41 31.76 48.14
C ILE A 4 -36.87 32.39 46.83
N VAL A 5 -37.37 33.59 46.55
CA VAL A 5 -37.36 34.41 45.32
C VAL A 5 -36.64 35.75 45.58
N LEU A 6 -36.01 36.34 44.54
CA LEU A 6 -36.00 37.79 44.14
C LEU A 6 -34.87 38.00 43.09
N SER A 7 -35.13 38.14 41.77
CA SER A 7 -35.61 39.30 40.96
C SER A 7 -34.54 40.42 40.78
N LEU A 8 -34.24 41.06 39.64
CA LEU A 8 -34.95 41.52 38.42
C LEU A 8 -33.91 41.75 37.26
N GLN A 9 -34.14 41.35 35.98
CA GLN A 9 -34.71 42.07 34.80
C GLN A 9 -33.83 43.22 34.23
N ILE A 10 -33.68 43.56 32.93
CA ILE A 10 -34.26 43.26 31.58
C ILE A 10 -33.39 44.08 30.57
N ASP A 11 -33.13 43.76 29.28
CA ASP A 11 -34.05 43.81 28.12
C ASP A 11 -33.42 43.24 26.82
N GLN A 12 -34.28 42.73 25.93
CA GLN A 12 -34.10 42.29 24.52
C GLN A 12 -35.00 43.25 23.65
N PRO A 13 -35.32 43.12 22.34
CA PRO A 13 -35.26 41.94 21.46
C PRO A 13 -35.05 42.15 19.93
N VAL A 14 -35.09 40.99 19.26
CA VAL A 14 -35.21 40.65 17.82
C VAL A 14 -36.54 41.10 17.19
N PRO A 15 -36.67 41.12 15.84
CA PRO A 15 -37.92 40.66 15.23
C PRO A 15 -37.77 39.69 14.03
N VAL A 16 -38.79 38.84 13.88
CA VAL A 16 -39.14 38.01 12.71
C VAL A 16 -40.64 38.24 12.40
N TYR A 17 -41.01 38.35 11.12
CA TYR A 17 -42.20 37.81 10.41
C TYR A 17 -42.72 38.74 9.30
N GLY A 18 -43.12 38.16 8.16
CA GLY A 18 -44.05 38.80 7.22
C GLY A 18 -43.94 38.37 5.76
N SER A 19 -44.74 37.37 5.37
CA SER A 19 -45.06 36.93 4.00
C SER A 19 -46.18 37.77 3.37
N ALA A 20 -46.14 38.08 2.06
CA ALA A 20 -47.28 38.13 1.13
C ALA A 20 -46.88 38.52 -0.32
N ASP A 21 -47.62 37.93 -1.26
CA ASP A 21 -47.56 37.93 -2.73
C ASP A 21 -47.62 39.30 -3.45
N LEU A 22 -47.07 39.38 -4.68
CA LEU A 22 -47.82 39.53 -5.95
C LEU A 22 -46.92 39.94 -7.14
N ALA A 23 -47.23 39.35 -8.29
CA ALA A 23 -46.59 39.51 -9.60
C ALA A 23 -46.71 40.92 -10.21
N PHE A 24 -45.80 41.30 -11.10
CA PHE A 24 -46.06 41.98 -12.40
C PHE A 24 -44.72 42.20 -13.16
N THR A 25 -44.59 41.58 -14.34
CA THR A 25 -43.77 42.07 -15.48
C THR A 25 -44.73 42.80 -16.46
N PRO A 26 -44.35 43.43 -17.60
CA PRO A 26 -43.04 43.56 -18.25
C PRO A 26 -42.71 44.94 -18.91
N SER A 27 -41.57 44.98 -19.60
CA SER A 27 -41.23 45.76 -20.82
C SER A 27 -40.82 47.24 -20.70
N ILE A 28 -39.67 47.59 -21.31
CA ILE A 28 -39.57 48.50 -22.48
C ILE A 28 -38.12 48.64 -23.00
N MET A 29 -37.99 48.34 -24.31
CA MET A 29 -37.14 48.91 -25.38
C MET A 29 -35.59 48.87 -25.36
N MET A 30 -35.09 48.10 -26.35
CA MET A 30 -33.91 48.38 -27.19
C MET A 30 -34.11 49.63 -28.07
N PRO A 31 -33.03 50.16 -28.69
CA PRO A 31 -32.99 50.02 -30.15
C PRO A 31 -31.62 49.58 -30.72
N HIS A 32 -31.75 48.90 -31.85
CA HIS A 32 -30.72 48.50 -32.82
C HIS A 32 -30.01 49.69 -33.48
N HIS A 33 -28.76 49.49 -33.91
CA HIS A 33 -28.34 49.80 -35.29
C HIS A 33 -27.12 48.95 -35.69
N SER A 34 -27.28 48.20 -36.78
CA SER A 34 -26.21 47.57 -37.57
C SER A 34 -25.86 48.49 -38.76
N LEU A 35 -24.61 48.46 -39.24
CA LEU A 35 -24.24 48.10 -40.63
C LEU A 35 -22.78 48.47 -41.02
N HIS A 36 -22.19 47.55 -41.80
CA HIS A 36 -21.16 47.70 -42.85
C HIS A 36 -19.65 47.90 -42.54
N ALA A 37 -18.87 46.88 -42.95
CA ALA A 37 -17.44 46.93 -43.36
C ALA A 37 -17.30 47.52 -44.80
N PRO A 38 -16.10 47.88 -45.36
CA PRO A 38 -15.01 46.92 -45.70
C PRO A 38 -13.52 47.42 -45.84
N LEU A 39 -12.59 46.45 -45.90
CA LEU A 39 -11.32 46.31 -46.70
C LEU A 39 -10.04 47.21 -46.55
N SER A 40 -8.93 46.53 -46.13
CA SER A 40 -7.55 46.45 -46.72
C SER A 40 -6.55 47.64 -46.70
N PRO A 41 -5.20 47.48 -46.95
CA PRO A 41 -4.29 46.30 -47.00
C PRO A 41 -2.86 46.46 -46.36
N SER A 42 -2.07 45.37 -46.49
CA SER A 42 -0.60 45.27 -46.76
C SER A 42 0.46 45.48 -45.65
N HIS A 43 1.25 44.42 -45.39
CA HIS A 43 2.69 44.38 -45.72
C HIS A 43 3.20 42.92 -45.77
N SER A 44 3.95 42.61 -46.82
CA SER A 44 4.62 41.35 -47.14
C SER A 44 6.16 41.52 -47.07
N LEU A 45 6.86 40.37 -47.13
CA LEU A 45 8.28 40.07 -47.52
C LEU A 45 8.90 39.13 -46.45
N SER A 46 9.15 37.83 -46.63
CA SER A 46 9.85 36.98 -47.63
C SER A 46 11.39 36.90 -47.49
N PHE A 47 11.92 35.68 -47.77
CA PHE A 47 13.32 35.19 -47.84
C PHE A 47 13.89 34.60 -46.53
N ASP A 48 14.64 33.49 -46.48
CA ASP A 48 15.30 32.71 -47.54
C ASP A 48 15.66 31.28 -47.10
N HIS A 49 15.85 30.39 -48.07
CA HIS A 49 16.49 29.07 -47.92
C HIS A 49 18.02 29.22 -47.99
N SER A 50 18.78 28.64 -47.06
CA SER A 50 20.07 28.01 -47.39
C SER A 50 20.61 27.10 -46.29
N SER A 51 20.99 25.92 -46.74
CA SER A 51 21.79 24.86 -46.14
C SER A 51 23.21 25.32 -45.79
N PHE A 52 23.76 24.87 -44.64
CA PHE A 52 25.16 24.44 -44.54
C PHE A 52 25.36 23.50 -43.33
N GLN A 53 26.02 22.38 -43.59
CA GLN A 53 26.38 21.32 -42.63
C GLN A 53 27.77 21.57 -42.00
N PRO A 54 28.21 20.76 -41.00
CA PRO A 54 29.11 21.16 -39.92
C PRO A 54 30.58 20.80 -40.15
N SER A 55 31.51 21.46 -39.43
CA SER A 55 32.81 20.84 -39.13
C SER A 55 33.57 21.48 -37.97
N LEU A 56 34.11 20.58 -37.14
CA LEU A 56 35.43 20.58 -36.50
C LEU A 56 35.66 21.30 -35.16
N ALA A 57 36.17 20.45 -34.27
CA ALA A 57 36.63 20.66 -32.92
C ALA A 57 37.85 21.59 -32.82
N LEU A 58 38.02 22.19 -31.63
CA LEU A 58 39.34 22.51 -31.09
C LEU A 58 39.31 22.40 -29.55
N HIS A 59 40.28 21.63 -29.06
CA HIS A 59 40.73 21.55 -27.67
C HIS A 59 41.03 22.94 -27.11
N THR A 60 40.69 23.18 -25.83
CA THR A 60 41.46 24.12 -25.01
C THR A 60 41.49 23.64 -23.57
N THR A 61 42.69 23.24 -23.15
CA THR A 61 43.13 22.99 -21.78
C THR A 61 43.20 24.33 -21.03
N VAL A 62 42.66 24.40 -19.80
CA VAL A 62 43.00 25.48 -18.86
C VAL A 62 43.36 24.85 -17.51
N LEU A 63 44.59 25.12 -17.08
CA LEU A 63 45.17 24.76 -15.80
C LEU A 63 45.15 25.98 -14.87
N TYR A 64 44.84 25.69 -13.59
CA TYR A 64 45.13 26.39 -12.33
C TYR A 64 44.89 27.90 -12.18
N ASP A 65 44.14 28.28 -11.13
CA ASP A 65 44.77 28.94 -9.98
C ASP A 65 43.95 28.79 -8.68
N VAL A 66 44.69 28.63 -7.58
CA VAL A 66 44.26 28.50 -6.20
C VAL A 66 44.36 29.89 -5.57
N SER A 67 43.30 30.37 -4.93
CA SER A 67 43.41 31.54 -4.04
C SER A 67 42.49 31.39 -2.84
N SER A 68 43.15 31.29 -1.69
CA SER A 68 42.65 31.34 -0.33
C SER A 68 42.02 32.69 0.00
N SER A 69 40.89 32.68 0.72
CA SER A 69 40.47 33.81 1.54
C SER A 69 39.83 33.32 2.84
N SER A 70 40.56 33.58 3.91
CA SER A 70 40.23 33.36 5.31
C SER A 70 39.05 34.23 5.76
N PHE A 71 38.14 33.68 6.57
CA PHE A 71 37.39 34.47 7.55
C PHE A 71 37.28 33.68 8.86
N SER A 72 37.75 34.34 9.93
CA SER A 72 37.81 33.87 11.30
C SER A 72 36.59 34.39 12.07
N THR A 73 35.92 33.52 12.83
CA THR A 73 35.14 33.94 14.00
C THR A 73 35.21 32.90 15.12
N PHE A 74 35.33 33.43 16.33
CA PHE A 74 35.73 32.84 17.61
C PHE A 74 34.75 31.81 18.25
N TYR A 75 35.35 30.74 18.84
CA TYR A 75 35.18 30.06 20.15
C TYR A 75 33.83 30.10 20.94
N PRO A 76 33.48 29.06 21.77
CA PRO A 76 34.41 28.32 22.62
C PRO A 76 34.30 26.79 22.68
N SER A 77 35.46 26.23 23.01
CA SER A 77 35.78 24.87 23.40
C SER A 77 35.22 24.52 24.79
N LEU A 78 34.48 23.42 24.89
CA LEU A 78 34.24 22.70 26.14
C LEU A 78 35.17 21.48 26.17
N SER A 79 36.18 21.57 27.02
CA SER A 79 37.02 20.47 27.49
C SER A 79 36.21 19.54 28.38
N ILE A 80 36.11 18.26 28.04
CA ILE A 80 35.72 17.21 28.99
C ILE A 80 36.79 16.12 28.94
N SER A 81 37.40 15.94 30.11
CA SER A 81 38.52 15.05 30.38
C SER A 81 38.15 13.58 30.22
N PHE A 82 39.04 12.83 29.58
CA PHE A 82 39.09 11.37 29.65
C PHE A 82 39.48 10.94 31.07
N SER A 83 38.67 10.09 31.70
CA SER A 83 39.08 9.32 32.88
C SER A 83 39.07 7.84 32.48
N ALA A 84 40.27 7.30 32.29
CA ALA A 84 40.50 5.89 32.07
C ALA A 84 40.53 5.19 33.44
N ALA A 85 39.58 4.27 33.68
CA ALA A 85 39.66 3.33 34.78
C ALA A 85 40.02 1.95 34.21
N SER A 86 41.27 1.58 34.44
CA SER A 86 41.84 0.25 34.25
C SER A 86 41.20 -0.77 35.20
N VAL A 87 40.70 -1.88 34.67
CA VAL A 87 40.48 -3.10 35.46
C VAL A 87 41.12 -4.26 34.70
N SER A 88 42.18 -4.80 35.28
CA SER A 88 42.87 -6.01 34.84
C SER A 88 42.13 -7.27 35.33
N PRO A 89 42.32 -8.43 34.66
CA PRO A 89 41.56 -9.66 34.90
C PRO A 89 42.29 -10.62 35.84
N SER A 90 41.54 -11.46 36.58
CA SER A 90 42.08 -12.58 37.36
C SER A 90 41.40 -13.91 37.01
N SER A 91 42.25 -14.82 36.50
CA SER A 91 42.33 -16.30 36.64
C SER A 91 41.06 -17.16 36.48
N LEU A 92 40.94 -18.00 35.45
CA LEU A 92 41.61 -19.31 35.17
C LEU A 92 40.94 -20.53 35.84
N ALA A 93 40.43 -21.42 34.98
CA ALA A 93 40.41 -22.90 35.08
C ALA A 93 39.82 -23.40 33.74
N GLU A 94 40.61 -23.63 32.69
CA GLU A 94 41.48 -24.78 32.41
C GLU A 94 40.72 -26.12 32.25
N ALA A 95 40.61 -26.60 31.01
CA ALA A 95 40.75 -28.01 30.61
C ALA A 95 40.69 -28.18 29.07
N SER A 96 41.89 -28.16 28.49
CA SER A 96 42.49 -28.93 27.39
C SER A 96 41.78 -29.32 26.06
N PRO A 97 42.57 -29.42 24.95
CA PRO A 97 42.10 -29.57 23.58
C PRO A 97 42.32 -30.98 22.99
N VAL A 98 41.69 -31.28 21.84
CA VAL A 98 42.14 -32.35 20.93
C VAL A 98 42.15 -31.84 19.48
N SER A 99 43.21 -32.27 18.80
CA SER A 99 43.81 -31.81 17.55
C SER A 99 43.04 -32.05 16.24
N VAL A 100 43.15 -31.06 15.36
CA VAL A 100 43.65 -31.06 13.96
C VAL A 100 43.53 -32.34 13.11
N SER A 101 42.91 -32.19 11.92
CA SER A 101 43.43 -32.58 10.58
C SER A 101 42.41 -32.12 9.52
N SER A 102 42.64 -31.06 8.73
CA SER A 102 43.59 -30.88 7.61
C SER A 102 43.15 -31.52 6.29
N LEU A 103 42.80 -30.61 5.35
CA LEU A 103 43.00 -30.60 3.89
C LEU A 103 42.55 -31.80 3.02
N ALA A 104 41.73 -31.54 1.99
CA ALA A 104 42.26 -31.21 0.66
C ALA A 104 41.15 -31.03 -0.40
N THR A 105 41.36 -29.98 -1.20
CA THR A 105 40.91 -29.67 -2.57
C THR A 105 40.72 -30.85 -3.53
N SER A 106 39.70 -30.79 -4.39
CA SER A 106 39.90 -30.86 -5.85
C SER A 106 38.64 -30.47 -6.65
N SER A 107 38.91 -29.68 -7.68
CA SER A 107 38.06 -29.23 -8.80
C SER A 107 37.44 -30.35 -9.64
N ARG A 108 36.33 -30.04 -10.37
CA ARG A 108 36.17 -30.18 -11.85
C ARG A 108 34.69 -30.35 -12.27
N ALA A 109 34.20 -29.46 -13.16
CA ALA A 109 33.01 -29.64 -14.02
C ALA A 109 33.44 -30.29 -15.38
N PRO A 110 32.59 -30.58 -16.41
CA PRO A 110 31.14 -30.38 -16.61
C PRO A 110 30.39 -31.56 -17.35
N ALA A 111 29.13 -31.30 -17.76
CA ALA A 111 28.43 -31.76 -18.99
C ALA A 111 27.24 -32.77 -18.90
N ALA A 112 26.36 -32.68 -19.91
CA ALA A 112 24.94 -33.04 -19.98
C ALA A 112 24.60 -34.47 -20.45
N SER A 113 23.34 -34.90 -20.24
CA SER A 113 22.35 -35.37 -21.26
C SER A 113 21.43 -36.52 -20.81
N GLY A 114 20.13 -36.46 -21.20
CA GLY A 114 19.40 -37.59 -21.79
C GLY A 114 18.33 -38.39 -20.99
N SER A 115 17.11 -38.42 -21.57
CA SER A 115 15.99 -39.41 -21.45
C SER A 115 15.10 -39.35 -20.19
N THR A 116 13.77 -39.15 -20.19
CA THR A 116 12.54 -39.68 -20.88
C THR A 116 11.90 -40.95 -20.28
N SER A 117 10.72 -40.73 -19.66
CA SER A 117 9.50 -41.60 -19.59
C SER A 117 9.39 -42.66 -18.46
N PRO A 118 8.20 -43.29 -18.20
CA PRO A 118 7.01 -42.73 -17.54
C PRO A 118 6.35 -43.67 -16.46
N LEU A 119 5.20 -43.22 -15.91
CA LEU A 119 4.29 -43.83 -14.91
C LEU A 119 3.80 -45.28 -15.17
N PRO A 120 3.41 -46.04 -14.11
CA PRO A 120 2.63 -47.29 -14.26
C PRO A 120 1.14 -47.21 -13.83
N GLN A 121 0.33 -47.98 -14.56
CA GLN A 121 -1.13 -48.20 -14.40
C GLN A 121 -1.48 -49.44 -13.55
N ALA A 122 -2.76 -49.52 -13.19
CA ALA A 122 -3.46 -50.51 -12.35
C ALA A 122 -3.57 -51.95 -12.91
N PRO A 123 -4.02 -52.94 -12.09
CA PRO A 123 -4.47 -54.24 -12.56
C PRO A 123 -6.00 -54.45 -12.51
N THR A 124 -6.48 -55.31 -13.41
CA THR A 124 -7.88 -55.69 -13.71
C THR A 124 -8.29 -57.08 -13.23
N ALA A 125 -9.51 -57.16 -12.69
CA ALA A 125 -10.61 -58.14 -12.88
C ALA A 125 -10.43 -59.68 -12.78
N SER A 126 -11.39 -60.30 -12.07
CA SER A 126 -11.83 -61.69 -12.29
C SER A 126 -13.37 -61.82 -12.19
N ARG A 127 -13.96 -62.51 -13.19
CA ARG A 127 -15.38 -62.89 -13.42
C ARG A 127 -15.81 -64.06 -12.53
N VAL A 128 -17.11 -64.17 -12.18
CA VAL A 128 -18.00 -65.36 -12.34
C VAL A 128 -19.48 -64.92 -12.24
N SER A 129 -20.37 -65.60 -12.98
CA SER A 129 -21.81 -65.36 -13.17
C SER A 129 -22.64 -66.60 -12.76
N SER A 130 -23.77 -66.45 -12.06
CA SER A 130 -25.11 -67.06 -12.43
C SER A 130 -26.23 -66.84 -11.38
N ARG A 131 -27.41 -66.41 -11.88
CA ARG A 131 -28.80 -66.16 -11.37
C ARG A 131 -29.49 -67.28 -10.52
N PRO A 132 -30.78 -67.15 -10.08
CA PRO A 132 -31.57 -66.01 -9.56
C PRO A 132 -32.50 -66.37 -8.34
N LEU A 133 -32.94 -65.40 -7.53
CA LEU A 133 -34.17 -65.55 -6.70
C LEU A 133 -34.97 -64.24 -6.69
N ARG A 134 -36.30 -64.39 -6.76
CA ARG A 134 -37.33 -63.37 -7.06
C ARG A 134 -38.03 -62.92 -5.78
N ALA A 135 -38.17 -61.59 -5.58
CA ALA A 135 -39.18 -60.84 -4.80
C ALA A 135 -38.53 -59.50 -4.37
N GLN A 136 -39.10 -58.28 -4.37
CA GLN A 136 -40.40 -57.64 -4.65
C GLN A 136 -40.06 -56.15 -4.96
N PRO A 137 -40.94 -55.35 -5.59
CA PRO A 137 -40.62 -53.97 -5.94
C PRO A 137 -40.72 -53.03 -4.73
N SER A 138 -39.59 -52.53 -4.25
CA SER A 138 -39.54 -51.37 -3.36
C SER A 138 -39.23 -50.14 -4.19
N THR A 139 -40.17 -49.19 -4.19
CA THR A 139 -40.08 -47.90 -4.87
C THR A 139 -38.90 -47.09 -4.32
N VAL A 140 -37.79 -47.02 -5.06
CA VAL A 140 -36.68 -46.11 -4.77
C VAL A 140 -36.93 -44.82 -5.53
N ALA A 141 -37.24 -43.75 -4.81
CA ALA A 141 -37.26 -42.39 -5.32
C ALA A 141 -35.86 -42.01 -5.86
N PRO A 142 -35.76 -41.27 -6.98
CA PRO A 142 -34.47 -40.89 -7.53
C PRO A 142 -33.72 -39.99 -6.55
N LEU A 143 -32.55 -40.46 -6.12
CA LEU A 143 -31.60 -39.73 -5.31
C LEU A 143 -31.16 -38.47 -6.09
N ALA A 144 -31.63 -37.30 -5.64
CA ALA A 144 -31.17 -36.03 -6.18
C ALA A 144 -29.65 -35.89 -5.97
N PRO A 145 -28.89 -35.41 -6.97
CA PRO A 145 -27.46 -35.21 -6.80
C PRO A 145 -27.24 -34.20 -5.67
N ALA A 146 -26.48 -34.61 -4.67
CA ALA A 146 -26.07 -33.76 -3.56
C ALA A 146 -25.36 -32.52 -4.13
N ARG A 147 -26.07 -31.38 -4.14
CA ARG A 147 -25.49 -30.06 -4.40
C ARG A 147 -24.50 -29.78 -3.28
N THR A 148 -23.23 -30.12 -3.52
CA THR A 148 -22.12 -29.52 -2.80
C THR A 148 -22.23 -28.01 -2.98
N THR A 149 -22.70 -27.32 -1.95
CA THR A 149 -22.72 -25.86 -1.89
C THR A 149 -21.29 -25.38 -1.73
N ARG A 150 -20.53 -25.42 -2.83
CA ARG A 150 -19.22 -24.78 -2.91
C ARG A 150 -19.40 -23.33 -2.52
N ARG A 151 -18.86 -22.94 -1.37
CA ARG A 151 -18.88 -21.56 -0.87
C ARG A 151 -18.38 -20.65 -2.00
N ARG A 152 -19.29 -19.82 -2.52
CA ARG A 152 -18.98 -18.85 -3.57
C ARG A 152 -17.90 -17.89 -3.06
N SER A 153 -16.87 -17.66 -3.86
CA SER A 153 -15.78 -16.76 -3.49
C SER A 153 -16.30 -15.32 -3.37
N ALA A 154 -15.58 -14.45 -2.66
CA ALA A 154 -15.93 -13.03 -2.56
C ALA A 154 -16.07 -12.36 -3.94
N ALA A 155 -15.31 -12.84 -4.95
CA ALA A 155 -15.44 -12.41 -6.35
C ALA A 155 -16.83 -12.72 -6.93
N THR A 156 -17.43 -13.87 -6.59
CA THR A 156 -18.80 -14.22 -7.02
C THR A 156 -19.89 -13.38 -6.34
N LYS A 157 -19.62 -12.79 -5.16
CA LYS A 157 -20.55 -11.85 -4.51
C LYS A 157 -20.51 -10.47 -5.18
N ARG A 158 -19.33 -9.98 -5.57
CA ARG A 158 -19.17 -8.76 -6.38
C ARG A 158 -19.91 -8.82 -7.70
N LEU A 159 -19.83 -9.96 -8.40
CA LEU A 159 -20.57 -10.27 -9.62
C LEU A 159 -22.08 -9.98 -9.53
N HIS A 160 -22.69 -10.16 -8.36
CA HIS A 160 -24.13 -9.95 -8.14
C HIS A 160 -24.48 -8.56 -7.60
N GLN A 161 -23.58 -7.88 -6.90
CA GLN A 161 -23.85 -6.60 -6.25
C GLN A 161 -23.68 -5.40 -7.19
N ALA A 162 -22.76 -5.48 -8.16
CA ALA A 162 -22.55 -4.44 -9.17
C ALA A 162 -23.72 -4.26 -10.15
N ALA A 163 -24.68 -5.18 -10.19
CA ALA A 163 -25.81 -5.16 -11.12
C ALA A 163 -26.94 -4.18 -10.75
N ARG A 164 -26.81 -3.33 -9.70
CA ARG A 164 -27.98 -2.70 -9.07
C ARG A 164 -27.90 -1.21 -8.70
N ALA A 165 -27.00 -0.42 -9.29
CA ALA A 165 -27.00 1.04 -9.06
C ALA A 165 -26.88 1.82 -10.36
N VAL A 166 -27.98 2.44 -10.80
CA VAL A 166 -27.98 3.51 -11.80
C VAL A 166 -28.31 4.79 -11.06
N LEU A 167 -27.31 5.66 -10.87
CA LEU A 167 -27.52 7.03 -10.40
C LEU A 167 -27.83 7.94 -11.60
N PRO A 168 -28.76 8.90 -11.50
CA PRO A 168 -29.04 9.86 -12.55
C PRO A 168 -27.89 10.88 -12.66
N GLY A 169 -27.19 10.88 -13.79
CA GLY A 169 -26.10 11.82 -14.10
C GLY A 169 -25.42 11.47 -15.43
N SER A 170 -24.74 12.46 -16.04
CA SER A 170 -23.95 12.24 -17.26
C SER A 170 -23.01 11.04 -17.07
N PRO A 171 -22.96 10.09 -18.02
CA PRO A 171 -22.35 8.78 -17.79
C PRO A 171 -20.84 8.82 -17.54
N LEU A 172 -20.17 9.88 -17.98
CA LEU A 172 -18.72 10.02 -17.95
C LEU A 172 -18.27 11.36 -17.35
N SER A 173 -18.84 11.79 -16.22
CA SER A 173 -18.41 12.99 -15.48
C SER A 173 -17.65 12.67 -14.20
N ALA A 174 -16.88 13.65 -13.70
CA ALA A 174 -16.22 13.55 -12.40
C ALA A 174 -17.22 13.35 -11.26
N ALA A 175 -18.31 14.11 -11.25
CA ALA A 175 -19.34 14.04 -10.22
C ALA A 175 -19.93 12.62 -10.09
N ARG A 176 -20.20 11.95 -11.22
CA ARG A 176 -20.66 10.56 -11.21
C ARG A 176 -19.60 9.60 -10.69
N ALA A 177 -18.35 9.74 -11.13
CA ALA A 177 -17.26 8.88 -10.68
C ALA A 177 -17.00 9.02 -9.17
N GLU A 178 -17.19 10.21 -8.60
CA GLU A 178 -17.07 10.50 -7.16
C GLU A 178 -18.21 9.89 -6.35
N ALA A 179 -19.43 9.84 -6.90
CA ALA A 179 -20.59 9.23 -6.24
C ALA A 179 -20.50 7.70 -6.13
N LEU A 180 -19.66 7.04 -6.93
CA LEU A 180 -19.47 5.59 -6.89
C LEU A 180 -18.51 5.16 -5.77
N ALA A 181 -18.64 3.92 -5.31
CA ALA A 181 -17.59 3.30 -4.51
C ALA A 181 -16.31 3.16 -5.36
N ALA A 182 -15.15 3.41 -4.75
CA ALA A 182 -13.88 3.47 -5.49
C ALA A 182 -13.60 2.15 -6.25
N GLU A 183 -13.84 1.00 -5.64
CA GLU A 183 -13.69 -0.30 -6.29
C GLU A 183 -14.58 -0.55 -7.52
N ASP A 184 -15.66 0.22 -7.68
CA ASP A 184 -16.65 0.03 -8.74
C ASP A 184 -16.51 1.04 -9.88
N VAL A 185 -15.70 2.11 -9.70
CA VAL A 185 -15.51 3.18 -10.70
C VAL A 185 -15.13 2.64 -12.06
N LEU A 186 -14.12 1.77 -12.14
CA LEU A 186 -13.65 1.23 -13.42
C LEU A 186 -14.72 0.39 -14.14
N LEU A 187 -15.59 -0.29 -13.39
CA LEU A 187 -16.62 -1.17 -13.94
C LEU A 187 -17.88 -0.41 -14.34
N LEU A 188 -18.29 0.58 -13.53
CA LEU A 188 -19.59 1.28 -13.67
C LEU A 188 -19.52 2.63 -14.43
N MET A 189 -18.32 3.18 -14.60
CA MET A 189 -18.08 4.30 -15.52
C MET A 189 -17.86 3.75 -16.93
N GLY A 190 -18.96 3.39 -17.60
CA GLY A 190 -18.94 2.84 -18.96
C GLY A 190 -19.12 3.89 -20.06
N PRO A 191 -18.92 3.49 -21.32
CA PRO A 191 -19.06 4.38 -22.48
C PRO A 191 -20.50 4.87 -22.65
N LEU A 192 -20.70 5.83 -23.56
CA LEU A 192 -22.05 6.23 -23.95
C LEU A 192 -22.81 5.04 -24.56
N PRO A 193 -24.16 4.98 -24.45
CA PRO A 193 -24.94 3.86 -24.99
C PRO A 193 -24.74 3.64 -26.50
N GLU A 194 -24.43 4.69 -27.26
CA GLU A 194 -24.17 4.58 -28.70
C GLU A 194 -22.77 4.02 -29.01
N GLN A 195 -21.85 4.07 -28.06
CA GLN A 195 -20.46 3.65 -28.23
C GLN A 195 -20.29 2.16 -27.88
N VAL A 196 -20.39 1.32 -28.91
CA VAL A 196 -20.14 -0.12 -28.79
C VAL A 196 -18.71 -0.42 -29.21
N SER A 197 -17.96 -1.11 -28.34
CA SER A 197 -16.66 -1.66 -28.70
C SER A 197 -16.78 -2.61 -29.89
N GLU A 198 -16.05 -2.35 -30.97
CA GLU A 198 -15.99 -3.24 -32.14
C GLU A 198 -15.50 -4.64 -31.76
N ARG A 199 -14.54 -4.73 -30.83
CA ARG A 199 -13.99 -6.00 -30.32
C ARG A 199 -15.09 -6.85 -29.69
N TRP A 200 -16.10 -6.22 -29.10
CA TRP A 200 -17.17 -6.87 -28.35
C TRP A 200 -18.54 -6.76 -29.02
N ALA A 201 -18.59 -6.23 -30.24
CA ALA A 201 -19.84 -5.99 -30.97
C ALA A 201 -20.65 -7.29 -31.16
N ARG A 202 -19.97 -8.44 -31.30
CA ARG A 202 -20.59 -9.77 -31.48
C ARG A 202 -20.97 -10.47 -30.17
N LEU A 203 -20.63 -9.91 -29.01
CA LEU A 203 -20.95 -10.51 -27.71
C LEU A 203 -22.37 -10.12 -27.29
N LEU A 204 -23.10 -11.05 -26.68
CA LEU A 204 -24.37 -10.75 -26.02
C LEU A 204 -24.14 -9.81 -24.83
N PRO A 205 -25.08 -8.91 -24.49
CA PRO A 205 -24.92 -7.99 -23.35
C PRO A 205 -24.56 -8.69 -22.03
N ALA A 206 -25.14 -9.87 -21.77
CA ALA A 206 -24.84 -10.66 -20.58
C ALA A 206 -23.40 -11.20 -20.56
N ASP A 207 -22.87 -11.61 -21.72
CA ASP A 207 -21.51 -12.12 -21.85
C ASP A 207 -20.49 -10.98 -21.81
N ARG A 208 -20.81 -9.82 -22.38
CA ARG A 208 -20.04 -8.59 -22.20
C ARG A 208 -19.90 -8.29 -20.72
N TRP A 209 -21.01 -8.15 -19.99
CA TRP A 209 -20.99 -7.87 -18.56
C TRP A 209 -20.13 -8.86 -17.76
N ARG A 210 -20.29 -10.17 -18.02
CA ARG A 210 -19.46 -11.21 -17.38
C ARG A 210 -17.97 -11.02 -17.67
N LEU A 211 -17.61 -10.66 -18.89
CA LEU A 211 -16.23 -10.37 -19.28
C LEU A 211 -15.68 -9.12 -18.57
N GLN A 212 -16.46 -8.03 -18.50
CA GLN A 212 -16.07 -6.81 -17.79
C GLN A 212 -15.79 -7.09 -16.31
N VAL A 213 -16.66 -7.87 -15.67
CA VAL A 213 -16.47 -8.28 -14.28
C VAL A 213 -15.26 -9.21 -14.12
N ALA A 214 -15.03 -10.14 -15.05
CA ALA A 214 -13.85 -10.99 -15.01
C ALA A 214 -12.54 -10.18 -15.14
N LEU A 215 -12.51 -9.20 -16.04
CA LEU A 215 -11.37 -8.29 -16.23
C LEU A 215 -11.15 -7.41 -15.00
N SER A 216 -12.20 -6.88 -14.36
CA SER A 216 -12.05 -6.11 -13.12
C SER A 216 -11.56 -6.97 -11.96
N CYS A 217 -11.95 -8.25 -11.90
CA CYS A 217 -11.44 -9.21 -10.92
C CYS A 217 -9.99 -9.67 -11.17
N SER A 218 -9.38 -9.33 -12.31
CA SER A 218 -7.97 -9.66 -12.59
C SER A 218 -6.97 -8.87 -11.72
N VAL A 219 -7.44 -7.85 -11.01
CA VAL A 219 -6.65 -7.04 -10.09
C VAL A 219 -7.26 -7.04 -8.68
N ALA A 220 -6.42 -6.91 -7.67
CA ALA A 220 -6.88 -6.86 -6.28
C ALA A 220 -7.78 -5.64 -6.03
N VAL A 221 -8.73 -5.77 -5.08
CA VAL A 221 -9.66 -4.68 -4.71
C VAL A 221 -8.92 -3.39 -4.32
N SER A 222 -7.82 -3.51 -3.56
CA SER A 222 -7.00 -2.37 -3.17
C SER A 222 -6.33 -1.67 -4.36
N THR A 223 -6.04 -2.42 -5.44
CA THR A 223 -5.55 -1.86 -6.70
C THR A 223 -6.67 -1.19 -7.47
N LEU A 224 -7.89 -1.76 -7.52
CA LEU A 224 -9.06 -1.10 -8.12
C LEU A 224 -9.35 0.24 -7.46
N LYS A 225 -9.34 0.31 -6.13
CA LYS A 225 -9.50 1.57 -5.38
C LYS A 225 -8.44 2.61 -5.76
N LYS A 226 -7.19 2.19 -6.03
CA LYS A 226 -6.12 3.09 -6.50
C LYS A 226 -6.34 3.52 -7.95
N TYR A 227 -6.73 2.61 -8.83
CA TYR A 227 -6.97 2.94 -10.24
C TYR A 227 -8.18 3.85 -10.41
N ALA A 228 -9.20 3.70 -9.56
CA ALA A 228 -10.33 4.61 -9.51
C ALA A 228 -9.93 6.06 -9.27
N SER A 229 -8.89 6.31 -8.46
CA SER A 229 -8.32 7.64 -8.31
C SER A 229 -7.76 8.18 -9.64
N GLY A 230 -7.12 7.33 -10.45
CA GLY A 230 -6.64 7.70 -11.78
C GLY A 230 -7.78 8.08 -12.73
N VAL A 231 -8.82 7.25 -12.80
CA VAL A 231 -10.02 7.53 -13.63
C VAL A 231 -10.73 8.81 -13.17
N ARG A 232 -10.88 9.03 -11.85
CA ARG A 232 -11.48 10.26 -11.30
C ARG A 232 -10.68 11.51 -11.61
N VAL A 233 -9.35 11.45 -11.51
CA VAL A 233 -8.48 12.58 -11.87
C VAL A 233 -8.64 12.90 -13.36
N PHE A 234 -8.60 11.89 -14.21
CA PHE A 234 -8.81 12.06 -15.64
C PHE A 234 -10.16 12.68 -15.96
N LEU A 235 -11.25 12.19 -15.36
CA LEU A 235 -12.58 12.75 -15.60
C LEU A 235 -12.73 14.19 -15.08
N ARG A 236 -12.10 14.54 -13.96
CA ARG A 236 -12.03 15.95 -13.50
C ARG A 236 -11.27 16.83 -14.49
N TRP A 237 -10.17 16.33 -15.03
CA TRP A 237 -9.43 17.03 -16.07
C TRP A 237 -10.26 17.18 -17.35
N CYS A 238 -11.03 16.15 -17.74
CA CYS A 238 -11.95 16.22 -18.87
C CYS A 238 -13.04 17.27 -18.67
N ASP A 239 -13.62 17.35 -17.47
CA ASP A 239 -14.61 18.39 -17.11
C ASP A 239 -13.97 19.79 -17.13
N ALA A 240 -12.76 19.94 -16.61
CA ALA A 240 -12.07 21.23 -16.55
C ALA A 240 -11.55 21.74 -17.90
N ASN A 241 -11.41 20.86 -18.90
CA ASN A 241 -10.89 21.20 -20.22
C ASN A 241 -11.89 20.90 -21.34
N ASP A 242 -13.18 20.87 -21.00
CA ASP A 242 -14.31 20.72 -21.93
C ASP A 242 -14.16 19.56 -22.93
N VAL A 243 -13.60 18.43 -22.48
CA VAL A 243 -13.46 17.24 -23.34
C VAL A 243 -14.85 16.67 -23.62
N PRO A 244 -15.26 16.54 -24.90
CA PRO A 244 -16.57 16.01 -25.26
C PRO A 244 -16.82 14.62 -24.68
N LEU A 245 -18.04 14.32 -24.23
CA LEU A 245 -18.37 13.03 -23.60
C LEU A 245 -18.02 11.82 -24.48
N ILE A 246 -18.23 11.96 -25.80
CA ILE A 246 -17.90 10.94 -26.81
C ILE A 246 -16.40 10.64 -26.88
N GLU A 247 -15.54 11.59 -26.49
CA GLU A 247 -14.07 11.43 -26.50
C GLU A 247 -13.49 11.01 -25.14
N ARG A 248 -14.32 10.70 -24.14
CA ARG A 248 -13.83 10.32 -22.81
C ARG A 248 -13.61 8.82 -22.68
N LEU A 249 -14.44 8.00 -23.33
CA LEU A 249 -14.27 6.54 -23.38
C LEU A 249 -14.98 5.96 -24.63
N PRO A 250 -14.25 5.45 -25.64
CA PRO A 250 -12.79 5.44 -25.75
C PRO A 250 -12.22 6.86 -25.72
N THR A 251 -11.11 7.04 -25.02
CA THR A 251 -10.41 8.32 -25.01
C THR A 251 -9.70 8.53 -26.34
N SER A 252 -9.84 9.72 -26.93
CA SER A 252 -9.06 10.09 -28.12
C SER A 252 -7.57 10.20 -27.79
N GLU A 253 -6.70 9.83 -28.72
CA GLU A 253 -5.24 9.94 -28.54
C GLU A 253 -4.82 11.37 -28.17
N PRO A 254 -5.30 12.44 -28.85
CA PRO A 254 -4.99 13.82 -28.45
C PRO A 254 -5.38 14.14 -27.01
N ALA A 255 -6.53 13.64 -26.53
CA ALA A 255 -6.95 13.87 -25.14
C ALA A 255 -6.05 13.15 -24.14
N LEU A 256 -5.62 11.91 -24.43
CA LEU A 256 -4.65 11.19 -23.60
C LEU A 256 -3.29 11.90 -23.55
N LEU A 257 -2.77 12.31 -24.71
CA LEU A 257 -1.50 13.01 -24.80
C LEU A 257 -1.53 14.35 -24.05
N ARG A 258 -2.60 15.14 -24.24
CA ARG A 258 -2.80 16.40 -23.54
C ARG A 258 -2.89 16.18 -22.02
N PHE A 259 -3.60 15.14 -21.58
CA PHE A 259 -3.70 14.80 -20.16
C PHE A 259 -2.33 14.48 -19.54
N PHE A 260 -1.56 13.56 -20.15
CA PHE A 260 -0.24 13.21 -19.61
C PHE A 260 0.75 14.37 -19.69
N MET A 261 0.71 15.16 -20.76
CA MET A 261 1.54 16.36 -20.91
C MET A 261 1.31 17.36 -19.77
N THR A 262 0.05 17.62 -19.40
CA THR A 262 -0.27 18.57 -18.31
C THR A 262 0.17 18.11 -16.92
N GLU A 263 0.52 16.83 -16.75
CA GLU A 263 0.90 16.25 -15.45
C GLU A 263 2.41 16.01 -15.30
N LEU A 264 3.22 16.32 -16.33
CA LEU A 264 4.63 15.91 -16.43
C LEU A 264 5.51 16.45 -15.30
N ASP A 265 5.32 17.72 -14.95
CA ASP A 265 6.08 18.49 -13.96
C ASP A 265 5.36 18.63 -12.62
N GLU A 266 4.04 18.46 -12.59
CA GLU A 266 3.25 18.51 -11.36
C GLU A 266 3.41 17.24 -10.50
N PHE A 267 3.56 16.07 -11.14
CA PHE A 267 3.54 14.78 -10.45
C PHE A 267 4.78 13.93 -10.70
N ARG A 268 5.14 13.13 -9.69
CA ARG A 268 6.13 12.04 -9.80
C ARG A 268 5.80 11.12 -10.99
N ALA A 269 6.84 10.68 -11.70
CA ALA A 269 6.71 9.70 -12.79
C ALA A 269 5.95 8.42 -12.37
N SER A 270 6.12 7.99 -11.11
CA SER A 270 5.40 6.82 -10.58
C SER A 270 3.89 7.04 -10.43
N THR A 271 3.43 8.29 -10.26
CA THR A 271 2.01 8.64 -10.21
C THR A 271 1.42 8.61 -11.60
N GLN A 272 2.09 9.22 -12.58
CA GLN A 272 1.68 9.21 -13.97
C GLN A 272 1.59 7.78 -14.52
N SER A 273 2.59 6.93 -14.23
CA SER A 273 2.55 5.52 -14.61
C SER A 273 1.35 4.78 -14.02
N LYS A 274 0.93 5.08 -12.78
CA LYS A 274 -0.27 4.47 -12.18
C LYS A 274 -1.55 4.97 -12.83
N ARG A 275 -1.62 6.27 -13.15
CA ARG A 275 -2.75 6.87 -13.88
C ARG A 275 -2.89 6.24 -15.26
N ARG A 276 -1.79 6.08 -16.00
CA ARG A 276 -1.75 5.34 -17.27
C ARG A 276 -2.30 3.93 -17.12
N SER A 277 -1.76 3.12 -16.22
CA SER A 277 -2.25 1.75 -16.01
C SER A 277 -3.72 1.68 -15.57
N ALA A 278 -4.21 2.71 -14.87
CA ALA A 278 -5.63 2.82 -14.52
C ALA A 278 -6.49 3.07 -15.76
N LEU A 279 -6.11 4.01 -16.63
CA LEU A 279 -6.83 4.31 -17.86
C LEU A 279 -6.75 3.16 -18.86
N GLU A 280 -5.61 2.49 -19.00
CA GLU A 280 -5.45 1.28 -19.81
C GLU A 280 -6.38 0.16 -19.36
N LEU A 281 -6.43 -0.13 -18.06
CA LEU A 281 -7.34 -1.14 -17.53
C LEU A 281 -8.80 -0.73 -17.71
N TRP A 282 -9.12 0.56 -17.54
CA TRP A 282 -10.47 1.09 -17.76
C TRP A 282 -10.92 0.89 -19.21
N HIS A 283 -10.09 1.23 -20.19
CA HIS A 283 -10.34 0.96 -21.61
C HIS A 283 -10.53 -0.53 -21.88
N LYS A 284 -9.62 -1.36 -21.33
CA LYS A 284 -9.68 -2.82 -21.46
C LYS A 284 -10.97 -3.42 -20.88
N ILE A 285 -11.44 -2.93 -19.73
CA ILE A 285 -12.70 -3.35 -19.08
C ILE A 285 -13.92 -2.96 -19.92
N HIS A 286 -13.84 -1.95 -20.78
CA HIS A 286 -14.93 -1.56 -21.67
C HIS A 286 -14.72 -1.99 -23.13
N GLY A 287 -13.66 -2.74 -23.40
CA GLY A 287 -13.39 -3.36 -24.70
C GLY A 287 -12.75 -2.42 -25.71
N PHE A 288 -12.27 -1.26 -25.28
CA PHE A 288 -11.63 -0.28 -26.16
C PHE A 288 -10.10 -0.44 -26.16
N PRO A 289 -9.43 -0.14 -27.30
CA PRO A 289 -7.98 0.02 -27.31
C PRO A 289 -7.56 1.26 -26.51
N PHE A 290 -6.34 1.24 -25.98
CA PHE A 290 -5.70 2.42 -25.41
C PHE A 290 -4.77 2.98 -26.49
N ASN A 291 -5.19 4.08 -27.12
CA ASN A 291 -4.58 4.58 -28.36
C ASN A 291 -3.38 5.50 -28.08
N ILE A 292 -2.34 4.96 -27.44
CA ILE A 292 -1.01 5.56 -27.42
C ILE A 292 -0.04 4.42 -27.70
N ASP A 293 0.86 4.61 -28.65
CA ASP A 293 1.88 3.60 -28.95
C ASP A 293 2.90 3.46 -27.81
N ASP A 294 3.57 2.31 -27.76
CA ASP A 294 4.51 1.98 -26.70
C ASP A 294 5.73 2.91 -26.68
N ASP A 295 6.17 3.41 -27.84
CA ASP A 295 7.34 4.31 -27.94
C ASP A 295 7.02 5.68 -27.37
N THR A 296 5.85 6.24 -27.71
CA THR A 296 5.33 7.49 -27.13
C THR A 296 5.14 7.35 -25.62
N CYS A 297 4.57 6.24 -25.15
CA CYS A 297 4.45 5.96 -23.72
C CYS A 297 5.82 5.94 -23.01
N GLN A 298 6.85 5.35 -23.63
CA GLN A 298 8.21 5.33 -23.09
C GLN A 298 8.85 6.72 -23.08
N CYS A 299 8.65 7.51 -24.14
CA CYS A 299 9.11 8.90 -24.23
C CYS A 299 8.49 9.76 -23.12
N LEU A 300 7.16 9.71 -22.96
CA LEU A 300 6.47 10.41 -21.86
C LEU A 300 6.94 9.93 -20.49
N GLY A 301 7.17 8.62 -20.31
CA GLY A 301 7.71 8.07 -19.08
C GLY A 301 9.13 8.55 -18.74
N ARG A 302 9.97 8.79 -19.76
CA ARG A 302 11.30 9.40 -19.59
C ARG A 302 11.18 10.89 -19.28
N ALA A 303 10.35 11.62 -20.02
CA ALA A 303 10.09 13.04 -19.77
C ALA A 303 9.60 13.26 -18.33
N ALA A 304 8.65 12.45 -17.86
CA ALA A 304 8.15 12.48 -16.49
C ALA A 304 9.24 12.27 -15.44
N LYS A 305 10.26 11.45 -15.71
CA LYS A 305 11.38 11.24 -14.77
C LYS A 305 12.31 12.45 -14.71
N ILE A 306 12.45 13.18 -15.80
CA ILE A 306 13.29 14.37 -15.92
C ILE A 306 12.59 15.58 -15.30
N LEU A 307 11.29 15.73 -15.56
CA LEU A 307 10.51 16.92 -15.21
C LEU A 307 9.81 16.85 -13.85
N GLN A 308 9.64 15.66 -13.26
CA GLN A 308 8.98 15.49 -11.95
C GLN A 308 9.58 16.40 -10.86
N PRO A 309 8.78 16.79 -9.85
CA PRO A 309 9.26 17.64 -8.76
C PRO A 309 10.34 16.95 -7.91
N GLU A 310 10.90 17.63 -6.90
CA GLU A 310 11.87 17.04 -5.95
C GLU A 310 11.23 16.07 -4.95
N PRO A 311 11.86 14.91 -4.62
CA PRO A 311 11.28 13.91 -3.74
C PRO A 311 10.90 14.51 -2.39
N LEU A 312 9.72 14.14 -1.91
CA LEU A 312 9.43 14.40 -0.50
C LEU A 312 10.47 13.69 0.36
N PRO A 313 10.90 14.30 1.48
CA PRO A 313 11.80 13.66 2.42
C PRO A 313 11.31 12.25 2.77
N SER A 314 12.25 11.31 2.79
CA SER A 314 11.94 9.95 3.18
C SER A 314 11.47 9.92 4.63
N ARG A 315 10.40 9.16 4.90
CA ARG A 315 9.88 8.98 6.27
C ARG A 315 10.99 8.50 7.21
N ASP A 316 11.03 9.10 8.39
CA ASP A 316 11.98 8.72 9.42
C ASP A 316 11.71 7.30 9.96
N PRO A 317 12.78 6.55 10.32
CA PRO A 317 12.63 5.29 11.02
C PRO A 317 12.14 5.53 12.45
N VAL A 318 11.20 4.73 12.93
CA VAL A 318 10.97 4.60 14.38
C VAL A 318 12.27 4.10 15.01
N ARG A 319 12.70 4.71 16.11
CA ARG A 319 13.89 4.28 16.87
C ARG A 319 13.48 3.55 18.14
N LEU A 320 14.42 2.84 18.77
CA LEU A 320 14.17 2.20 20.06
C LEU A 320 13.76 3.21 21.14
N ASP A 321 14.33 4.42 21.12
CA ASP A 321 13.95 5.47 22.07
C ASP A 321 12.52 5.96 21.86
N ASP A 322 12.05 6.02 20.62
CA ASP A 322 10.65 6.34 20.32
C ASP A 322 9.73 5.24 20.87
N LEU A 323 10.11 3.95 20.75
CA LEU A 323 9.38 2.85 21.36
C LEU A 323 9.36 2.93 22.89
N ARG A 324 10.45 3.37 23.53
CA ARG A 324 10.50 3.58 25.00
C ARG A 324 9.57 4.71 25.43
N ILE A 325 9.56 5.83 24.70
CA ILE A 325 8.63 6.94 24.92
C ILE A 325 7.19 6.44 24.84
N ILE A 326 6.85 5.71 23.77
CA ILE A 326 5.52 5.13 23.59
C ILE A 326 5.18 4.18 24.76
N ARG A 327 6.10 3.28 25.11
CA ARG A 327 5.89 2.30 26.20
C ARG A 327 5.64 2.97 27.54
N ALA A 328 6.36 4.04 27.85
CA ALA A 328 6.26 4.77 29.11
C ALA A 328 4.95 5.57 29.21
N ALA A 329 4.47 6.13 28.10
CA ALA A 329 3.23 6.89 28.05
C ALA A 329 1.96 6.01 28.12
N LEU A 330 2.07 4.72 27.77
CA LEU A 330 0.95 3.79 27.78
C LEU A 330 0.75 3.13 29.15
N ASN A 331 -0.47 3.23 29.68
CA ASN A 331 -0.94 2.50 30.87
C ASN A 331 -1.13 0.99 30.62
N VAL A 332 -0.09 0.29 30.14
CA VAL A 332 -0.16 -1.12 29.69
C VAL A 332 -0.71 -2.06 30.75
N ASN A 333 -0.37 -1.84 32.03
CA ASN A 333 -0.75 -2.76 33.10
C ASN A 333 -2.19 -2.61 33.59
N SER A 334 -2.83 -1.45 33.33
CA SER A 334 -4.18 -1.13 33.82
C SER A 334 -5.21 -0.90 32.72
N ASP A 335 -4.77 -0.63 31.49
CA ASP A 335 -5.64 -0.44 30.32
C ASP A 335 -5.37 -1.51 29.25
N ARG A 336 -6.39 -2.34 29.02
CA ARG A 336 -6.37 -3.43 28.04
C ARG A 336 -6.19 -2.95 26.60
N ALA A 337 -6.68 -1.76 26.26
CA ALA A 337 -6.50 -1.15 24.95
C ALA A 337 -5.05 -0.72 24.76
N HIS A 338 -4.45 -0.09 25.79
CA HIS A 338 -3.03 0.27 25.77
C HIS A 338 -2.12 -0.95 25.70
N ALA A 339 -2.46 -2.04 26.38
CA ALA A 339 -1.75 -3.32 26.25
C ALA A 339 -1.77 -3.84 24.82
N ALA A 340 -2.92 -3.74 24.14
CA ALA A 340 -3.07 -4.13 22.74
C ALA A 340 -2.28 -3.23 21.79
N VAL A 341 -2.34 -1.91 21.98
CA VAL A 341 -1.56 -0.94 21.19
C VAL A 341 -0.06 -1.23 21.33
N TRP A 342 0.42 -1.41 22.56
CA TRP A 342 1.83 -1.73 22.83
C TRP A 342 2.28 -3.02 22.14
N ALA A 343 1.51 -4.11 22.29
CA ALA A 343 1.79 -5.37 21.63
C ALA A 343 1.80 -5.22 20.10
N CYS A 344 0.86 -4.47 19.54
CA CYS A 344 0.76 -4.22 18.10
C CYS A 344 1.99 -3.50 17.55
N VAL A 345 2.42 -2.41 18.17
CA VAL A 345 3.55 -1.61 17.66
C VAL A 345 4.91 -2.26 17.90
N SER A 346 5.09 -2.94 19.05
CA SER A 346 6.30 -3.71 19.31
C SER A 346 6.43 -4.87 18.32
N PHE A 347 5.34 -5.62 18.08
CA PHE A 347 5.33 -6.68 17.08
C PHE A 347 5.52 -6.13 15.66
N ALA A 348 4.92 -4.99 15.31
CA ALA A 348 5.11 -4.37 13.99
C ALA A 348 6.58 -3.99 13.73
N PHE A 349 7.25 -3.47 14.76
CA PHE A 349 8.66 -3.09 14.68
C PHE A 349 9.56 -4.32 14.53
N PHE A 350 9.51 -5.26 15.48
CA PHE A 350 10.43 -6.40 15.50
C PHE A 350 10.07 -7.51 14.51
N GLY A 351 8.80 -7.62 14.11
CA GLY A 351 8.36 -8.55 13.08
C GLY A 351 8.35 -7.98 11.66
N LEU A 352 8.82 -6.74 11.46
CA LEU A 352 8.80 -6.03 10.17
C LEU A 352 7.42 -6.02 9.49
N ALA A 353 6.36 -6.02 10.29
CA ALA A 353 4.99 -6.04 9.79
C ALA A 353 4.59 -4.67 9.22
N ARG A 354 3.72 -4.67 8.22
CA ARG A 354 2.99 -3.42 7.89
C ARG A 354 1.86 -3.28 8.91
N LEU A 355 1.65 -2.08 9.44
CA LEU A 355 0.59 -1.89 10.45
C LEU A 355 -0.78 -2.35 9.95
N GLY A 356 -1.11 -2.10 8.68
CA GLY A 356 -2.36 -2.55 8.06
C GLY A 356 -2.51 -4.07 7.89
N GLU A 357 -1.46 -4.86 8.11
CA GLU A 357 -1.55 -6.33 8.21
C GLU A 357 -2.04 -6.76 9.61
N LEU A 358 -1.92 -5.87 10.62
CA LEU A 358 -2.23 -6.13 12.03
C LEU A 358 -3.55 -5.49 12.49
N THR A 359 -4.10 -4.58 11.68
CA THR A 359 -5.23 -3.71 12.04
C THR A 359 -6.34 -3.76 10.98
N VAL A 360 -7.49 -3.17 11.30
CA VAL A 360 -8.64 -3.02 10.40
C VAL A 360 -8.95 -1.55 10.11
N GLU A 361 -9.76 -1.29 9.07
CA GLU A 361 -10.20 0.06 8.72
C GLU A 361 -11.31 0.57 9.67
N SER A 362 -12.15 -0.33 10.19
CA SER A 362 -13.28 0.03 11.06
C SER A 362 -13.37 -0.84 12.31
N HIS A 363 -13.85 -0.28 13.42
CA HIS A 363 -14.12 -1.02 14.65
C HIS A 363 -15.24 -2.05 14.52
N LYS A 364 -16.03 -2.01 13.44
CA LYS A 364 -17.07 -3.00 13.19
C LYS A 364 -16.40 -4.33 12.80
N PRO A 365 -16.83 -5.47 13.36
CA PRO A 365 -16.38 -6.77 12.89
C PRO A 365 -16.79 -6.90 11.42
N GLU A 366 -15.81 -6.78 10.52
CA GLU A 366 -16.07 -6.98 9.10
C GLU A 366 -16.45 -8.45 8.86
N VAL A 367 -17.43 -8.66 7.99
CA VAL A 367 -17.83 -9.98 7.48
C VAL A 367 -16.68 -10.66 6.69
N LEU A 368 -15.55 -9.96 6.48
CA LEU A 368 -14.36 -10.44 5.78
C LEU A 368 -13.34 -11.10 6.73
N SER A 369 -13.82 -11.87 7.71
CA SER A 369 -12.99 -12.69 8.60
C SER A 369 -11.95 -13.57 7.87
N ALA A 370 -12.20 -13.92 6.60
CA ALA A 370 -11.32 -14.78 5.81
C ALA A 370 -10.02 -14.10 5.32
N LEU A 371 -9.91 -12.76 5.36
CA LEU A 371 -8.79 -12.04 4.75
C LEU A 371 -7.85 -11.34 5.75
N ARG A 372 -8.16 -11.39 7.05
CA ARG A 372 -7.39 -10.71 8.10
C ARG A 372 -6.82 -11.71 9.11
N SER A 373 -5.74 -11.33 9.79
CA SER A 373 -5.20 -12.13 10.89
C SER A 373 -6.10 -12.11 12.11
N LEU A 374 -6.39 -13.31 12.62
CA LEU A 374 -7.25 -13.52 13.77
C LEU A 374 -6.43 -13.85 14.99
N ARG A 375 -7.06 -13.75 16.15
CA ARG A 375 -6.46 -14.16 17.42
C ARG A 375 -6.09 -15.65 17.43
N SER A 376 -6.88 -16.50 16.77
CA SER A 376 -6.57 -17.92 16.59
C SER A 376 -5.33 -18.21 15.73
N HIS A 377 -4.77 -17.21 15.04
CA HIS A 377 -3.60 -17.37 14.17
C HIS A 377 -2.27 -17.14 14.91
N TRP A 378 -2.30 -16.85 16.21
CA TRP A 378 -1.10 -16.77 17.03
C TRP A 378 -0.56 -18.15 17.38
N THR A 379 0.74 -18.34 17.20
CA THR A 379 1.50 -19.47 17.74
C THR A 379 2.62 -18.94 18.62
N LEU A 380 2.63 -19.34 19.90
CA LEU A 380 3.72 -19.04 20.82
C LEU A 380 4.67 -20.23 20.87
N ARG A 381 5.95 -20.01 20.54
CA ARG A 381 6.98 -21.05 20.57
C ARG A 381 7.99 -20.76 21.67
N SER A 382 8.24 -21.75 22.52
CA SER A 382 9.30 -21.71 23.53
C SER A 382 10.67 -21.91 22.87
N GLU A 383 11.74 -21.92 23.67
CA GLU A 383 13.13 -22.17 23.22
C GLU A 383 13.38 -23.62 22.77
N SER A 384 12.36 -24.48 22.68
CA SER A 384 12.54 -25.88 22.26
C SER A 384 13.00 -25.95 20.80
N GLY A 385 14.30 -26.09 20.58
CA GLY A 385 14.94 -26.09 19.27
C GLY A 385 15.33 -24.70 18.73
N SER A 386 15.30 -23.65 19.55
CA SER A 386 15.68 -22.28 19.20
C SER A 386 16.49 -21.62 20.32
N VAL A 387 17.33 -20.65 19.99
CA VAL A 387 18.09 -19.86 20.98
C VAL A 387 17.19 -18.89 21.76
N ALA A 388 15.98 -18.61 21.26
CA ALA A 388 15.04 -17.69 21.88
C ALA A 388 13.56 -18.09 21.62
N PRO A 389 12.62 -17.75 22.52
CA PRO A 389 11.19 -17.87 22.27
C PRO A 389 10.78 -16.91 21.15
N THR A 390 9.74 -17.29 20.42
CA THR A 390 9.17 -16.49 19.34
C THR A 390 7.65 -16.47 19.42
N VAL A 391 7.05 -15.37 18.97
CA VAL A 391 5.62 -15.30 18.66
C VAL A 391 5.45 -15.21 17.15
N VAL A 392 4.55 -16.03 16.62
CA VAL A 392 4.26 -16.13 15.19
C VAL A 392 2.81 -15.77 14.95
N LEU A 393 2.55 -14.86 14.02
CA LEU A 393 1.21 -14.51 13.56
C LEU A 393 1.06 -14.91 12.09
N HIS A 394 0.15 -15.85 11.82
CA HIS A 394 -0.18 -16.23 10.45
C HIS A 394 -1.07 -15.18 9.78
N LEU A 395 -0.64 -14.68 8.62
CA LEU A 395 -1.43 -13.85 7.71
C LEU A 395 -2.13 -14.76 6.70
N PRO A 396 -3.48 -14.82 6.65
CA PRO A 396 -4.20 -15.66 5.67
C PRO A 396 -4.00 -15.20 4.22
N GLN A 397 -3.61 -13.95 4.01
CA GLN A 397 -3.31 -13.40 2.70
C GLN A 397 -2.06 -12.54 2.78
N ASP A 398 -1.17 -12.72 1.80
CA ASP A 398 -0.01 -11.84 1.59
C ASP A 398 0.02 -11.36 0.14
N LYS A 399 0.68 -10.21 -0.10
CA LYS A 399 0.80 -9.63 -1.43
C LYS A 399 1.52 -10.55 -2.41
N VAL A 400 2.52 -11.29 -1.93
CA VAL A 400 3.39 -12.13 -2.77
C VAL A 400 2.85 -13.56 -2.83
N GLN A 401 2.43 -14.10 -1.68
CA GLN A 401 1.97 -15.50 -1.57
C GLN A 401 0.46 -15.67 -1.80
N GLY A 402 -0.27 -14.58 -2.09
CA GLY A 402 -1.70 -14.65 -2.41
C GLY A 402 -2.50 -15.25 -1.25
N THR A 403 -3.37 -16.22 -1.56
CA THR A 403 -4.23 -16.91 -0.57
C THR A 403 -3.52 -17.98 0.25
N ASP A 404 -2.26 -18.29 -0.06
CA ASP A 404 -1.47 -19.24 0.75
C ASP A 404 -0.98 -18.60 2.04
N GLY A 405 -1.10 -17.27 2.15
CA GLY A 405 -0.75 -16.53 3.35
C GLY A 405 0.75 -16.49 3.61
N SER A 406 1.17 -15.93 4.74
CA SER A 406 2.57 -15.96 5.20
C SER A 406 2.66 -15.70 6.70
N ASP A 407 3.76 -16.08 7.34
CA ASP A 407 3.96 -15.84 8.77
C ASP A 407 4.71 -14.52 9.04
N LEU A 408 4.29 -13.81 10.08
CA LEU A 408 5.08 -12.78 10.75
C LEU A 408 5.68 -13.37 12.02
N ILE A 409 6.96 -13.17 12.25
CA ILE A 409 7.68 -13.74 13.39
C ILE A 409 8.31 -12.60 14.18
N ALA A 410 8.24 -12.64 15.52
CA ALA A 410 9.04 -11.78 16.37
C ALA A 410 9.69 -12.60 17.49
N ALA A 411 11.01 -12.43 17.66
CA ALA A 411 11.80 -13.12 18.66
C ALA A 411 11.97 -12.28 19.93
N ARG A 412 12.21 -12.96 21.06
CA ARG A 412 12.51 -12.32 22.35
C ARG A 412 13.71 -11.38 22.23
N GLN A 413 13.57 -10.17 22.77
CA GLN A 413 14.63 -9.17 22.82
C GLN A 413 15.25 -9.16 24.23
N ALA A 414 16.09 -10.14 24.55
CA ALA A 414 16.68 -10.28 25.88
C ALA A 414 17.50 -9.05 26.34
N PRO A 415 18.28 -8.36 25.47
CA PRO A 415 18.99 -7.14 25.84
C PRO A 415 18.10 -5.90 26.05
N SER A 416 16.81 -5.97 25.71
CA SER A 416 15.86 -4.87 25.88
C SER A 416 14.49 -5.43 26.29
N PRO A 417 14.40 -5.97 27.52
CA PRO A 417 13.20 -6.68 27.98
C PRO A 417 11.97 -5.78 28.05
N ASP A 418 12.16 -4.48 28.27
CA ASP A 418 11.13 -3.43 28.23
C ASP A 418 10.46 -3.28 26.86
N LEU A 419 11.20 -3.58 25.79
CA LEU A 419 10.74 -3.49 24.39
C LEU A 419 10.30 -4.84 23.80
N CYS A 420 10.42 -5.93 24.56
CA CYS A 420 10.31 -7.28 24.04
C CYS A 420 8.92 -7.60 23.44
N PRO A 421 8.83 -7.95 22.12
CA PRO A 421 7.57 -8.21 21.44
C PRO A 421 6.89 -9.49 21.94
N VAL A 422 7.66 -10.51 22.31
CA VAL A 422 7.13 -11.76 22.89
C VAL A 422 6.41 -11.48 24.20
N ALA A 423 7.05 -10.72 25.10
CA ALA A 423 6.45 -10.36 26.38
C ALA A 423 5.21 -9.47 26.19
N ALA A 424 5.27 -8.50 25.27
CA ALA A 424 4.15 -7.61 24.96
C ALA A 424 2.93 -8.38 24.42
N VAL A 425 3.13 -9.28 23.45
CA VAL A 425 2.06 -10.11 22.89
C VAL A 425 1.47 -11.05 23.94
N GLN A 426 2.31 -11.75 24.71
CA GLN A 426 1.84 -12.62 25.80
C GLN A 426 1.02 -11.86 26.84
N PHE A 427 1.46 -10.66 27.22
CA PHE A 427 0.73 -9.83 28.16
C PHE A 427 -0.62 -9.39 27.58
N HIS A 428 -0.65 -8.91 26.33
CA HIS A 428 -1.89 -8.53 25.65
C HIS A 428 -2.88 -9.69 25.57
N LEU A 429 -2.42 -10.89 25.18
CA LEU A 429 -3.27 -12.07 25.08
C LEU A 429 -3.87 -12.43 26.44
N ARG A 430 -3.10 -12.39 27.52
CA ARG A 430 -3.62 -12.63 28.89
C ARG A 430 -4.59 -11.53 29.35
N ALA A 431 -4.22 -10.26 29.22
CA ALA A 431 -5.06 -9.14 29.65
C ALA A 431 -6.40 -9.06 28.91
N ASN A 432 -6.45 -9.59 27.68
CA ASN A 432 -7.63 -9.65 26.81
C ASN A 432 -8.10 -11.09 26.58
N GLU A 433 -7.99 -11.98 27.57
CA GLU A 433 -8.34 -13.41 27.43
C GLU A 433 -9.79 -13.66 26.99
N ALA A 434 -10.74 -12.80 27.42
CA ALA A 434 -12.14 -12.91 27.06
C ALA A 434 -12.48 -12.45 25.63
N VAL A 435 -11.49 -11.98 24.85
CA VAL A 435 -11.67 -11.68 23.42
C VAL A 435 -11.79 -12.99 22.63
N PRO A 436 -12.84 -13.18 21.81
CA PRO A 436 -13.02 -14.40 21.03
C PRO A 436 -11.87 -14.71 20.08
N ALA A 437 -11.61 -16.00 19.83
CA ALA A 437 -10.58 -16.46 18.90
C ALA A 437 -10.80 -15.98 17.45
N SER A 438 -12.05 -15.69 17.08
CA SER A 438 -12.47 -15.17 15.77
C SER A 438 -12.32 -13.65 15.60
N ALA A 439 -11.95 -12.92 16.65
CA ALA A 439 -11.65 -11.50 16.57
C ALA A 439 -10.25 -11.26 15.96
N GLY A 440 -9.94 -10.01 15.60
CA GLY A 440 -8.63 -9.65 15.09
C GLY A 440 -7.48 -9.95 16.06
N ALA A 441 -6.28 -10.15 15.52
CA ALA A 441 -5.09 -10.57 16.27
C ALA A 441 -4.72 -9.68 17.47
N PHE A 442 -5.08 -8.39 17.42
CA PHE A 442 -4.87 -7.40 18.47
C PHE A 442 -6.18 -6.79 19.00
N ALA A 443 -7.31 -7.46 18.80
CA ALA A 443 -8.59 -7.02 19.36
C ALA A 443 -8.54 -6.99 20.89
N TYR A 444 -9.26 -6.04 21.50
CA TYR A 444 -9.21 -5.76 22.92
C TYR A 444 -10.59 -5.51 23.52
N ILE A 445 -10.68 -5.53 24.84
CA ILE A 445 -11.89 -5.18 25.59
C ILE A 445 -11.80 -3.72 25.99
N ASP A 446 -12.77 -2.90 25.57
CA ASP A 446 -12.84 -1.50 25.95
C ASP A 446 -13.29 -1.29 27.41
N LYS A 447 -13.25 -0.03 27.87
CA LYS A 447 -13.68 0.36 29.21
C LYS A 447 -15.13 -0.01 29.57
N ASN A 448 -15.97 -0.27 28.57
CA ASN A 448 -17.36 -0.68 28.75
C ASN A 448 -17.54 -2.20 28.66
N GLY A 449 -16.44 -2.97 28.64
CA GLY A 449 -16.48 -4.42 28.53
C GLY A 449 -16.75 -4.95 27.12
N ARG A 450 -16.72 -4.10 26.08
CA ARG A 450 -17.03 -4.51 24.69
C ARG A 450 -15.78 -4.88 23.93
N VAL A 451 -15.86 -5.94 23.12
CA VAL A 451 -14.78 -6.31 22.19
C VAL A 451 -14.69 -5.25 21.07
N ARG A 452 -13.48 -4.74 20.86
CA ARG A 452 -13.13 -3.79 19.80
C ARG A 452 -12.02 -4.36 18.94
N GLU A 453 -12.17 -4.18 17.64
CA GLU A 453 -11.09 -4.42 16.71
C GLU A 453 -10.05 -3.28 16.78
N MET A 454 -8.78 -3.64 16.62
CA MET A 454 -7.69 -2.67 16.53
C MET A 454 -7.73 -1.98 15.17
N THR A 455 -8.06 -0.68 15.15
CA THR A 455 -8.01 0.11 13.92
C THR A 455 -6.64 0.78 13.74
N SER A 456 -6.23 0.99 12.49
CA SER A 456 -5.01 1.74 12.17
C SER A 456 -5.04 3.15 12.76
N ASP A 457 -6.20 3.80 12.71
CA ASP A 457 -6.41 5.14 13.23
C ASP A 457 -6.24 5.19 14.76
N PHE A 458 -6.93 4.31 15.49
CA PHE A 458 -6.82 4.27 16.95
C PHE A 458 -5.38 3.99 17.41
N CYS A 459 -4.71 3.01 16.79
CA CYS A 459 -3.32 2.69 17.09
C CYS A 459 -2.39 3.88 16.82
N THR A 460 -2.46 4.46 15.62
CA THR A 460 -1.58 5.55 15.20
C THR A 460 -1.83 6.83 16.00
N THR A 461 -3.09 7.18 16.26
CA THR A 461 -3.46 8.36 17.07
C THR A 461 -2.98 8.22 18.52
N THR A 462 -3.12 7.03 19.11
CA THR A 462 -2.65 6.78 20.48
C THR A 462 -1.13 6.92 20.58
N VAL A 463 -0.40 6.33 19.62
CA VAL A 463 1.07 6.41 19.56
C VAL A 463 1.55 7.85 19.31
N ASN A 464 0.93 8.55 18.37
CA ASN A 464 1.33 9.92 18.05
C ASN A 464 1.06 10.89 19.19
N ARG A 465 0.01 10.67 20.00
CA ARG A 465 -0.21 11.45 21.22
C ARG A 465 0.97 11.30 22.19
N ALA A 466 1.48 10.08 22.39
CA ALA A 466 2.63 9.83 23.24
C ALA A 466 3.91 10.50 22.70
N LEU A 467 4.16 10.39 21.39
CA LEU A 467 5.32 11.01 20.75
C LEU A 467 5.27 12.54 20.80
N GLN A 468 4.11 13.14 20.50
CA GLN A 468 3.91 14.58 20.55
C GLN A 468 4.11 15.14 21.95
N ALA A 469 3.61 14.45 22.99
CA ALA A 469 3.84 14.84 24.38
C ALA A 469 5.33 14.86 24.77
N ALA A 470 6.17 14.10 24.07
CA ALA A 470 7.62 14.07 24.23
C ALA A 470 8.38 14.95 23.22
N GLY A 471 7.68 15.82 22.46
CA GLY A 471 8.29 16.68 21.45
C GLY A 471 8.84 15.94 20.22
N ARG A 472 8.36 14.73 19.94
CA ARG A 472 8.75 13.93 18.77
C ARG A 472 7.80 14.15 17.58
N PRO A 473 8.27 14.02 16.33
CA PRO A 473 7.43 14.11 15.15
C PRO A 473 6.41 12.97 15.10
N THR A 474 5.31 13.20 14.39
CA THR A 474 4.31 12.15 14.17
C THR A 474 4.82 11.08 13.21
N ILE A 475 4.36 9.86 13.43
CA ILE A 475 4.69 8.71 12.60
C ILE A 475 3.45 8.15 11.93
N THR A 476 3.68 7.40 10.85
CA THR A 476 2.66 6.57 10.20
C THR A 476 2.96 5.11 10.46
N GLY A 477 2.00 4.21 10.25
CA GLY A 477 2.22 2.78 10.43
C GLY A 477 3.37 2.19 9.61
N HIS A 478 3.75 2.83 8.49
CA HIS A 478 4.89 2.42 7.67
C HIS A 478 6.25 2.65 8.36
N CYS A 479 6.33 3.62 9.28
CA CYS A 479 7.56 3.98 9.96
C CYS A 479 8.08 2.87 10.89
N PHE A 480 7.21 1.99 11.41
CA PHE A 480 7.62 0.84 12.23
C PHE A 480 8.47 -0.15 11.43
N ARG A 481 8.00 -0.52 10.23
CA ARG A 481 8.74 -1.44 9.35
C ARG A 481 10.06 -0.83 8.87
N ILE A 482 10.08 0.47 8.56
CA ILE A 482 11.32 1.21 8.26
C ILE A 482 12.28 1.14 9.47
N GLY A 483 11.76 1.42 10.66
CA GLY A 483 12.49 1.39 11.93
C GLY A 483 13.14 0.04 12.22
N GLY A 484 12.35 -1.04 12.21
CA GLY A 484 12.84 -2.39 12.45
C GLY A 484 13.89 -2.83 11.42
N THR A 485 13.67 -2.53 10.14
CA THR A 485 14.63 -2.88 9.07
C THR A 485 15.95 -2.14 9.27
N THR A 486 15.87 -0.84 9.57
CA THR A 486 17.04 0.00 9.85
C THR A 486 17.77 -0.47 11.11
N PHE A 487 17.03 -0.86 12.15
CA PHE A 487 17.57 -1.40 13.39
C PHE A 487 18.35 -2.71 13.16
N TYR A 488 17.76 -3.68 12.46
CA TYR A 488 18.44 -4.94 12.18
C TYR A 488 19.69 -4.76 11.32
N LEU A 489 19.63 -3.90 10.30
CA LEU A 489 20.80 -3.58 9.49
C LEU A 489 21.91 -2.93 10.34
N ALA A 490 21.55 -1.96 11.18
CA ALA A 490 22.49 -1.30 12.09
C ALA A 490 23.02 -2.25 13.17
N ALA A 491 22.29 -3.32 13.50
CA ALA A 491 22.74 -4.38 14.41
C ALA A 491 23.66 -5.42 13.72
N GLY A 492 23.94 -5.27 12.42
CA GLY A 492 24.79 -6.19 11.66
C GLY A 492 24.10 -7.48 11.24
N VAL A 493 22.76 -7.56 11.29
CA VAL A 493 22.03 -8.71 10.75
C VAL A 493 22.22 -8.75 9.23
N PRO A 494 22.59 -9.92 8.65
CA PRO A 494 22.79 -10.04 7.22
C PRO A 494 21.56 -9.61 6.43
N ASP A 495 21.81 -8.92 5.32
CA ASP A 495 20.78 -8.40 4.43
C ASP A 495 19.75 -9.48 4.01
N ILE A 496 20.23 -10.67 3.64
CA ILE A 496 19.38 -11.76 3.20
C ILE A 496 18.42 -12.24 4.30
N ASP A 497 18.83 -12.17 5.56
CA ASP A 497 17.99 -12.56 6.69
C ASP A 497 16.95 -11.48 6.99
N ILE A 498 17.32 -10.19 6.88
CA ILE A 498 16.36 -9.08 6.97
C ILE A 498 15.31 -9.19 5.85
N ARG A 499 15.75 -9.48 4.61
CA ARG A 499 14.85 -9.67 3.46
C ARG A 499 13.88 -10.82 3.69
N ARG A 500 14.37 -11.97 4.14
CA ARG A 500 13.54 -13.14 4.51
C ARG A 500 12.56 -12.78 5.62
N HIS A 501 13.04 -12.14 6.69
CA HIS A 501 12.23 -11.76 7.85
C HIS A 501 11.08 -10.82 7.50
N GLY A 502 11.34 -9.80 6.67
CA GLY A 502 10.28 -8.91 6.21
C GLY A 502 9.57 -9.38 4.93
N ARG A 503 9.87 -10.58 4.43
CA ARG A 503 9.22 -11.20 3.26
C ARG A 503 9.35 -10.38 1.98
N TRP A 504 10.54 -9.87 1.71
CA TRP A 504 10.85 -9.23 0.43
C TRP A 504 11.45 -10.25 -0.54
N ALA A 505 10.77 -10.47 -1.67
CA ALA A 505 11.29 -11.29 -2.77
C ALA A 505 12.22 -10.51 -3.73
N SER A 506 12.31 -9.19 -3.58
CA SER A 506 13.10 -8.31 -4.45
C SER A 506 13.78 -7.19 -3.66
N ASP A 507 14.56 -6.36 -4.34
CA ASP A 507 15.27 -5.20 -3.79
C ASP A 507 14.34 -4.07 -3.30
N ALA A 508 13.03 -4.29 -3.32
CA ALA A 508 12.05 -3.41 -2.69
C ALA A 508 12.28 -3.20 -1.19
N TYR A 509 13.13 -3.97 -0.52
CA TYR A 509 13.52 -3.71 0.86
C TYR A 509 14.46 -2.48 0.99
N LEU A 510 15.23 -2.13 -0.04
CA LEU A 510 16.18 -1.01 -0.02
C LEU A 510 15.48 0.31 0.33
N ILE A 511 14.22 0.48 -0.09
CA ILE A 511 13.42 1.68 0.20
C ILE A 511 13.10 1.85 1.70
N TYR A 512 13.29 0.80 2.51
CA TYR A 512 13.08 0.80 3.96
C TYR A 512 14.35 1.09 4.75
N LEU A 513 15.52 1.06 4.10
CA LEU A 513 16.77 1.37 4.75
C LEU A 513 16.90 2.88 4.95
N ARG A 514 17.19 3.28 6.18
CA ARG A 514 17.51 4.66 6.54
C ARG A 514 18.90 4.69 7.14
N ARG A 515 19.50 5.87 7.13
CA ARG A 515 20.83 6.11 7.72
C ARG A 515 21.91 5.17 7.16
N LEU A 516 21.88 4.92 5.85
CA LEU A 516 22.87 4.10 5.14
C LEU A 516 24.30 4.56 5.41
N TYR A 517 24.52 5.86 5.63
CA TYR A 517 25.82 6.41 6.02
C TYR A 517 26.36 5.81 7.33
N VAL A 518 25.50 5.43 8.28
CA VAL A 518 25.92 4.78 9.54
C VAL A 518 26.40 3.36 9.25
N SER A 519 25.63 2.59 8.47
CA SER A 519 26.03 1.26 8.05
C SER A 519 27.31 1.29 7.22
N ALA A 520 27.42 2.25 6.30
CA ALA A 520 28.61 2.44 5.48
C ALA A 520 29.84 2.77 6.34
N GLY A 521 29.72 3.69 7.30
CA GLY A 521 30.80 4.01 8.23
C GLY A 521 31.22 2.83 9.11
N ARG A 522 30.34 1.87 9.40
CA ARG A 522 30.72 0.65 10.14
C ARG A 522 31.39 -0.39 9.23
N ILE A 523 30.90 -0.54 8.01
CA ILE A 523 31.30 -1.64 7.11
C ILE A 523 32.52 -1.27 6.26
N PHE A 524 32.63 -0.02 5.84
CA PHE A 524 33.62 0.44 4.86
C PHE A 524 34.65 1.42 5.45
N ALA A 525 34.59 1.73 6.74
CA ALA A 525 35.68 2.45 7.40
C ALA A 525 36.79 1.48 7.81
N ASP A 526 38.00 2.02 7.99
CA ASP A 526 39.16 1.31 8.55
C ASP A 526 39.48 -0.04 7.84
N VAL A 527 39.20 -0.10 6.53
CA VAL A 527 39.49 -1.28 5.71
C VAL A 527 41.00 -1.48 5.63
N ASP A 528 41.44 -2.71 5.88
CA ASP A 528 42.84 -3.08 5.81
C ASP A 528 43.39 -2.88 4.37
N PRO A 529 44.35 -1.95 4.18
CA PRO A 529 44.86 -1.61 2.85
C PRO A 529 45.63 -2.75 2.19
N THR A 530 45.97 -3.82 2.91
CA THR A 530 46.64 -5.01 2.33
C THR A 530 45.72 -5.83 1.42
N HIS A 531 44.41 -5.55 1.41
CA HIS A 531 43.42 -6.22 0.56
C HIS A 531 43.15 -5.47 -0.76
N GLY A 532 43.94 -4.43 -1.08
CA GLY A 532 43.79 -3.58 -2.27
C GLY A 532 44.64 -3.99 -3.48
#